data_AF-A0A4V1VIZ0-F1
#
_entry.id   AF-A0A4V1VIZ0-F1
#
_cell.length_a   1.000
_cell.length_b   1.000
_cell.length_c   1.000
_cell.angle_alpha   90.00
_cell.angle_beta   90.00
_cell.angle_gamma   90.00
#
_symmetry.space_group_name_H-M   'P 1'
#
loop_
_entity.id
_entity.type
_entity.pdbx_description
1 polymer ?
#
loop_
_entity_poly.entity_id
_entity_poly.type
_entity_poly.pdbx_seq_one_letter_code
_entity_poly.pdbx_strand_id
1 'polypeptide(L)'
;MKRILHSASGLLLTSLAAYAQTAPTNDYPTADRAEYVFGCMAVNGQTPDALRQCSCAIDVIATILSYDSYVAAETVLTMRQTSGERSALFRDTAPANSRVADLRRAEAEAEIICF
;
A
#
# COMPACT_ATOMS: atom_id res chain seq x y z
N MET A 1 -13.84 57.77 46.67
CA MET A 1 -13.50 58.28 45.32
C MET A 1 -12.09 57.74 45.01
N LYS A 2 -11.76 56.94 44.00
CA LYS A 2 -12.36 56.49 42.73
C LYS A 2 -11.90 55.04 42.47
N ARG A 3 -12.70 54.33 41.68
CA ARG A 3 -12.57 52.93 41.22
C ARG A 3 -11.60 52.78 40.03
N ILE A 4 -11.44 51.52 39.58
CA ILE A 4 -11.07 50.98 38.24
C ILE A 4 -9.70 50.28 38.30
N LEU A 5 -9.56 48.94 38.41
CA LEU A 5 -9.91 47.77 37.56
C LEU A 5 -9.01 47.61 36.31
N HIS A 6 -8.80 46.35 35.89
CA HIS A 6 -8.16 45.79 34.67
C HIS A 6 -6.65 45.47 34.80
N SER A 7 -6.11 44.32 34.40
CA SER A 7 -6.70 43.17 33.69
C SER A 7 -5.79 41.95 33.92
N ALA A 8 -6.38 40.81 34.28
CA ALA A 8 -5.69 39.53 34.30
C ALA A 8 -5.33 39.14 32.86
N SER A 9 -4.05 39.25 32.50
CA SER A 9 -3.54 38.83 31.20
C SER A 9 -3.46 37.31 31.18
N GLY A 10 -4.58 36.67 30.81
CA GLY A 10 -4.67 35.24 30.58
C GLY A 10 -3.75 34.82 29.44
N LEU A 11 -2.65 34.17 29.79
CA LEU A 11 -1.78 33.48 28.84
C LEU A 11 -2.51 32.20 28.39
N LEU A 12 -3.21 32.28 27.26
CA LEU A 12 -3.77 31.11 26.58
C LEU A 12 -2.62 30.22 26.09
N LEU A 13 -2.27 29.22 26.90
CA LEU A 13 -1.45 28.08 26.49
C LEU A 13 -2.26 27.24 25.49
N THR A 14 -2.10 27.53 24.20
CA THR A 14 -2.52 26.62 23.14
C THR A 14 -1.65 25.37 23.20
N SER A 15 -2.17 24.32 23.82
CA SER A 15 -1.61 22.97 23.77
C SER A 15 -1.67 22.47 22.32
N LEU A 16 -0.54 22.53 21.59
CA LEU A 16 -0.36 21.73 20.39
C LEU A 16 -0.31 20.26 20.83
N ALA A 17 -1.45 19.57 20.75
CA ALA A 17 -1.46 18.12 20.72
C ALA A 17 -0.79 17.70 19.40
N ALA A 18 0.50 17.38 19.45
CA ALA A 18 1.16 16.67 18.38
C ALA A 18 0.55 15.26 18.35
N TYR A 19 -0.42 15.02 17.47
CA TYR A 19 -0.90 13.69 17.15
C TYR A 19 0.26 12.96 16.47
N ALA A 20 1.02 12.18 17.23
CA ALA A 20 1.95 11.23 16.66
C ALA A 20 1.13 10.25 15.82
N GLN A 21 1.13 10.45 14.50
CA GLN A 21 0.58 9.46 13.57
C GLN A 21 1.47 8.24 13.66
N THR A 22 0.97 7.20 14.32
CA THR A 22 1.55 5.86 14.22
C THR A 22 1.54 5.48 12.75
N ALA A 23 2.70 5.07 12.21
CA ALA A 23 2.76 4.50 10.87
C ALA A 23 1.70 3.39 10.77
N PRO A 24 0.92 3.34 9.68
CA PRO A 24 -0.11 2.34 9.55
C PRO A 24 0.52 0.95 9.56
N THR A 25 -0.13 -0.01 10.21
CA THR A 25 0.33 -1.41 10.26
C THR A 25 0.44 -2.04 8.87
N ASN A 26 -0.30 -1.49 7.90
CA ASN A 26 -0.24 -1.82 6.48
C ASN A 26 -0.28 -0.49 5.71
N ASP A 27 0.73 -0.22 4.87
CA ASP A 27 0.88 1.02 4.10
C ASP A 27 0.05 1.06 2.81
N TYR A 28 -0.67 -0.02 2.47
CA TYR A 28 -1.47 -0.11 1.27
C TYR A 28 -2.82 0.59 1.48
N PRO A 29 -3.22 1.52 0.60
CA PRO A 29 -4.55 2.12 0.63
C PRO A 29 -5.66 1.05 0.58
N THR A 30 -6.75 1.30 1.29
CA THR A 30 -7.86 0.33 1.38
C THR A 30 -8.48 0.02 0.01
N ALA A 31 -8.54 1.01 -0.88
CA ALA A 31 -9.04 0.82 -2.24
C ALA A 31 -8.18 -0.19 -3.01
N ASP A 32 -6.85 -0.04 -2.97
CA ASP A 32 -5.92 -0.90 -3.71
C ASP A 32 -5.92 -2.33 -3.17
N ARG A 33 -6.03 -2.49 -1.84
CA ARG A 33 -6.23 -3.81 -1.24
C ARG A 33 -7.51 -4.48 -1.75
N ALA A 34 -8.60 -3.72 -1.84
CA ALA A 34 -9.86 -4.24 -2.37
C ALA A 34 -9.78 -4.58 -3.87
N GLU A 35 -9.11 -3.74 -4.66
CA GLU A 35 -8.88 -4.00 -6.09
C GLU A 35 -8.06 -5.27 -6.32
N TYR A 36 -6.98 -5.48 -5.55
CA TYR A 36 -6.24 -6.74 -5.58
C TYR A 36 -7.14 -7.93 -5.26
N VAL A 37 -7.94 -7.84 -4.19
CA VAL A 37 -8.85 -8.93 -3.78
C VAL A 37 -9.86 -9.23 -4.88
N PHE A 38 -10.43 -8.22 -5.54
CA PHE A 38 -11.33 -8.43 -6.67
C PHE A 38 -10.64 -9.13 -7.85
N GLY A 39 -9.42 -8.71 -8.20
CA GLY A 39 -8.63 -9.34 -9.26
C GLY A 39 -8.27 -10.80 -8.95
N CYS A 40 -7.82 -11.05 -7.72
CA CYS A 40 -7.50 -12.40 -7.24
C CYS A 40 -8.73 -13.31 -7.23
N MET A 41 -9.88 -12.84 -6.75
CA MET A 41 -11.12 -13.62 -6.74
C MET A 41 -11.62 -13.97 -8.14
N ALA A 42 -11.40 -13.09 -9.13
CA ALA A 42 -11.82 -13.31 -10.51
C ALA A 42 -11.17 -14.55 -11.13
N VAL A 43 -9.96 -14.92 -10.69
CA VAL A 43 -9.25 -16.12 -11.16
C VAL A 43 -9.33 -17.31 -10.18
N ASN A 44 -9.83 -17.10 -8.96
CA ASN A 44 -9.92 -18.12 -7.89
C ASN A 44 -11.37 -18.50 -7.50
N GLY A 45 -12.37 -18.16 -8.32
CA GLY A 45 -13.72 -18.71 -8.22
C GLY A 45 -14.76 -17.88 -7.46
N GLN A 46 -14.42 -16.66 -7.02
CA GLN A 46 -15.36 -15.68 -6.43
C GLN A 46 -16.23 -16.21 -5.26
N THR A 47 -15.68 -17.10 -4.43
CA THR A 47 -16.39 -17.66 -3.26
C THR A 47 -16.00 -16.93 -1.97
N PRO A 48 -16.75 -17.13 -0.87
CA PRO A 48 -16.31 -16.66 0.46
C PRO A 48 -14.96 -17.23 0.91
N ASP A 49 -14.56 -18.40 0.40
CA ASP A 49 -13.23 -18.98 0.66
C ASP A 49 -12.14 -18.23 -0.10
N ALA A 50 -12.34 -18.01 -1.41
CA ALA A 50 -11.46 -17.19 -2.23
C ALA A 50 -11.30 -15.77 -1.66
N LEU A 51 -12.39 -15.16 -1.14
CA LEU A 51 -12.31 -13.87 -0.46
C LEU A 51 -11.35 -13.91 0.73
N ARG A 52 -11.40 -14.95 1.57
CA ARG A 52 -10.49 -15.11 2.72
C ARG A 52 -9.05 -15.31 2.27
N GLN A 53 -8.82 -16.18 1.28
CA GLN A 53 -7.47 -16.47 0.76
C GLN A 53 -6.85 -15.24 0.08
N CYS A 54 -7.59 -14.58 -0.81
CA CYS A 54 -7.14 -13.36 -1.49
C CYS A 54 -6.89 -12.19 -0.53
N SER A 55 -7.72 -12.05 0.53
CA SER A 55 -7.48 -11.03 1.56
C SER A 55 -6.23 -11.34 2.38
N CYS A 56 -6.01 -12.62 2.73
CA CYS A 56 -4.77 -13.06 3.36
C CYS A 56 -3.55 -12.76 2.48
N ALA A 57 -3.64 -13.05 1.18
CA ALA A 57 -2.52 -12.90 0.27
C ALA A 57 -2.02 -11.46 0.16
N ILE A 58 -2.92 -10.47 0.02
CA ILE A 58 -2.50 -9.05 -0.02
C ILE A 58 -1.92 -8.57 1.30
N ASP A 59 -2.43 -9.08 2.43
CA ASP A 59 -1.88 -8.73 3.74
C ASP A 59 -0.48 -9.33 3.93
N VAL A 60 -0.22 -10.56 3.45
CA VAL A 60 1.13 -11.14 3.43
C VAL A 60 2.07 -10.36 2.51
N ILE A 61 1.64 -10.01 1.29
CA ILE A 61 2.44 -9.21 0.35
C ILE A 61 2.87 -7.89 1.00
N ALA A 62 1.96 -7.20 1.70
CA ALA A 62 2.25 -5.95 2.39
C ALA A 62 3.28 -6.09 3.53
N THR A 63 3.49 -7.29 4.09
CA THR A 63 4.56 -7.52 5.08
C THR A 63 5.95 -7.64 4.46
N ILE A 64 6.02 -7.95 3.16
CA ILE A 64 7.28 -8.23 2.43
C ILE A 64 7.68 -7.03 1.58
N LEU A 65 6.71 -6.31 1.03
CA LEU A 65 6.92 -5.34 -0.04
C LEU A 65 6.17 -4.04 0.26
N SER A 66 6.88 -2.92 0.28
CA SER A 66 6.25 -1.61 0.49
C SER A 66 5.30 -1.27 -0.65
N TYR A 67 4.28 -0.45 -0.37
CA TYR A 67 3.30 -0.04 -1.37
C TYR A 67 3.95 0.61 -2.61
N ASP A 68 4.94 1.49 -2.43
CA ASP A 68 5.67 2.10 -3.55
C ASP A 68 6.38 1.06 -4.43
N SER A 69 6.94 0.01 -3.81
CA SER A 69 7.60 -1.07 -4.54
C SER A 69 6.60 -1.93 -5.31
N TYR A 70 5.41 -2.12 -4.74
CA TYR A 70 4.31 -2.87 -5.33
C TYR A 70 3.80 -2.16 -6.58
N VAL A 71 3.46 -0.88 -6.46
CA VAL A 71 3.02 -0.04 -7.59
C VAL A 71 4.10 0.03 -8.67
N ALA A 72 5.38 0.13 -8.29
CA ALA A 72 6.47 0.15 -9.26
C ALA A 72 6.58 -1.18 -10.04
N ALA A 73 6.39 -2.32 -9.37
CA ALA A 73 6.41 -3.63 -10.01
C ALA A 73 5.18 -3.84 -10.93
N GLU A 74 3.98 -3.48 -10.48
CA GLU A 74 2.77 -3.51 -11.31
C GLU A 74 2.86 -2.59 -12.53
N THR A 75 3.46 -1.41 -12.36
CA THR A 75 3.73 -0.49 -13.47
C THR A 75 4.63 -1.14 -14.49
N VAL A 76 5.71 -1.81 -14.06
CA VAL A 76 6.60 -2.56 -14.96
C VAL A 76 5.81 -3.65 -15.70
N LEU A 77 4.98 -4.44 -15.00
CA LEU A 77 4.16 -5.49 -15.61
C LEU A 77 3.16 -4.93 -16.64
N THR A 78 2.52 -3.80 -16.34
CA THR A 78 1.62 -3.11 -17.27
C THR A 78 2.38 -2.61 -18.50
N MET A 79 3.52 -1.96 -18.32
CA MET A 79 4.33 -1.45 -19.43
C MET A 79 4.90 -2.55 -20.32
N ARG A 80 5.16 -3.74 -19.76
CA ARG A 80 5.57 -4.93 -20.53
C ARG A 80 4.50 -5.43 -21.49
N GLN A 81 3.22 -5.18 -21.21
CA GLN A 81 2.10 -5.58 -22.07
C GLN A 81 1.93 -4.63 -23.27
N THR A 82 2.53 -3.44 -23.23
CA THR A 82 2.51 -2.49 -24.35
C THR A 82 3.38 -2.98 -25.51
N SER A 83 3.03 -2.61 -26.74
CA SER A 83 3.78 -2.95 -27.95
C SER A 83 4.86 -1.90 -28.29
N GLY A 84 5.82 -2.30 -29.13
CA GLY A 84 6.87 -1.41 -29.66
C GLY A 84 8.12 -1.30 -28.78
N GLU A 85 9.09 -0.51 -29.24
CA GLU A 85 10.43 -0.38 -28.63
C GLU A 85 10.40 0.10 -27.17
N ARG A 86 9.37 0.85 -26.78
CA ARG A 86 9.21 1.36 -25.42
C ARG A 86 8.99 0.25 -24.39
N SER A 87 8.42 -0.90 -24.77
CA SER A 87 8.25 -2.01 -23.83
C SER A 87 9.52 -2.83 -23.64
N ALA A 88 10.47 -2.76 -24.57
CA ALA A 88 11.79 -3.41 -24.43
C ALA A 88 12.52 -2.91 -23.18
N LEU A 89 12.45 -1.60 -22.89
CA LEU A 89 13.04 -1.01 -21.68
C LEU A 89 12.53 -1.67 -20.39
N PHE A 90 11.26 -2.04 -20.33
CA PHE A 90 10.65 -2.65 -19.16
C PHE A 90 10.86 -4.18 -19.10
N ARG A 91 11.26 -4.82 -20.20
CA ARG A 91 11.58 -6.26 -20.28
C ARG A 91 13.07 -6.53 -20.02
N ASP A 92 13.94 -5.67 -20.54
CA ASP A 92 15.35 -6.01 -20.71
C ASP A 92 16.27 -5.37 -19.65
N THR A 93 15.76 -4.46 -18.82
CA THR A 93 16.58 -3.75 -17.84
C THR A 93 16.59 -4.43 -16.46
N ALA A 94 17.75 -4.47 -15.82
CA ALA A 94 17.91 -5.05 -14.49
C ALA A 94 17.03 -4.40 -13.40
N PRO A 95 16.84 -3.05 -13.36
CA PRO A 95 15.93 -2.43 -12.41
C PRO A 95 14.46 -2.81 -12.61
N ALA A 96 14.01 -3.01 -13.85
CA ALA A 96 12.64 -3.45 -14.12
C ALA A 96 12.46 -4.93 -13.72
N ASN A 97 13.45 -5.77 -14.04
CA ASN A 97 13.43 -7.20 -13.70
C ASN A 97 13.47 -7.45 -12.19
N SER A 98 14.29 -6.72 -11.44
CA SER A 98 14.37 -6.86 -9.97
C SER A 98 13.05 -6.53 -9.29
N ARG A 99 12.39 -5.43 -9.66
CA ARG A 99 11.06 -5.08 -9.11
C ARG A 99 10.02 -6.17 -9.31
N VAL A 100 9.98 -6.75 -10.51
CA VAL A 100 9.08 -7.87 -10.81
C VAL A 100 9.47 -9.13 -10.02
N ALA A 101 10.76 -9.41 -9.88
CA ALA A 101 11.23 -10.55 -9.10
C ALA A 101 10.87 -10.44 -7.61
N ASP A 102 10.97 -9.24 -7.03
CA ASP A 102 10.58 -8.99 -5.65
C ASP A 102 9.07 -9.16 -5.45
N LEU A 103 8.25 -8.64 -6.36
CA LEU A 103 6.79 -8.87 -6.34
C LEU A 103 6.46 -10.37 -6.44
N ARG A 104 7.06 -11.09 -7.39
CA ARG A 104 6.82 -12.53 -7.60
C ARG A 104 7.25 -13.36 -6.39
N ARG A 105 8.29 -12.94 -5.67
CA ARG A 105 8.70 -13.58 -4.42
C ARG A 105 7.65 -13.37 -3.33
N ALA A 106 7.13 -12.15 -3.16
CA ALA A 106 6.08 -11.86 -2.19
C ALA A 106 4.78 -12.62 -2.51
N GLU A 107 4.41 -12.71 -3.79
CA GLU A 107 3.26 -13.51 -4.25
C GLU A 107 3.45 -15.01 -3.98
N ALA A 108 4.66 -15.54 -4.18
CA ALA A 108 4.94 -16.95 -3.91
C ALA A 108 4.85 -17.30 -2.41
N GLU A 109 5.31 -16.40 -1.53
CA GLU A 109 5.13 -16.56 -0.08
C GLU A 109 3.64 -16.51 0.30
N ALA A 110 2.90 -15.56 -0.28
CA ALA A 110 1.46 -15.43 -0.07
C ALA A 110 0.70 -16.68 -0.53
N GLU A 111 1.09 -17.29 -1.66
CA GLU A 111 0.52 -18.56 -2.12
C GLU A 111 0.71 -19.67 -1.07
N ILE A 112 1.93 -19.86 -0.57
CA ILE A 112 2.24 -20.91 0.42
C ILE A 112 1.48 -20.72 1.73
N ILE A 113 1.30 -19.47 2.16
CA ILE A 113 0.67 -19.16 3.45
C ILE A 113 -0.86 -19.20 3.37
N CYS A 114 -1.44 -18.74 2.25
CA CYS A 114 -2.86 -18.40 2.19
C CYS A 114 -3.71 -19.35 1.34
N PHE A 115 -3.13 -20.12 0.42
CA PHE A 115 -3.84 -21.01 -0.51
C PHE A 115 -3.55 -22.48 -0.24
#